data_AF-A0A9D6DF95-F1
#
_entry.id   AF-A0A9D6DF95-F1
#
_cell.length_a   1.000
_cell.length_b   1.000
_cell.length_c   1.000
_cell.angle_alpha   90.00
_cell.angle_beta   90.00
_cell.angle_gamma   90.00
#
_symmetry.space_group_name_H-M   'P 1'
#
loop_
_entity.id
_entity.type
_entity.pdbx_description
1 polymer ?
#
loop_
_entity_poly.entity_id
_entity_poly.type
_entity_poly.pdbx_seq_one_letter_code
_entity_poly.pdbx_strand_id
1 'polypeptide(L)' 'MRRFGFGLLFAVIGFIMAALVGYFLIGQFSPNQHDREIEAAMTSIFVLGPLGAVAGFIAGVIRGGRKPAESDADRDGRV' A
#
# COMPACT_ATOMS: atom_id res chain seq x y z
N MET A 1 10.51 9.33 13.72
CA MET A 1 9.13 9.10 13.20
C MET A 1 9.00 9.01 11.67
N ARG A 2 10.00 9.40 10.86
CA ARG A 2 9.88 9.40 9.37
C ARG A 2 9.45 8.06 8.76
N ARG A 3 9.97 6.93 9.24
CA ARG A 3 9.56 5.58 8.80
C ARG A 3 8.08 5.29 9.03
N PHE A 4 7.58 5.68 10.20
CA PHE A 4 6.18 5.50 10.56
C PHE A 4 5.26 6.40 9.72
N GLY A 5 5.69 7.65 9.45
CA GLY A 5 4.95 8.55 8.56
C GLY A 5 4.83 8.00 7.13
N PHE A 6 5.92 7.48 6.56
CA PHE A 6 5.87 6.79 5.26
C PHE A 6 5.02 5.52 5.31
N GLY A 7 5.11 4.74 6.39
CA GLY A 7 4.24 3.59 6.62
C GLY A 7 2.75 3.96 6.56
N LEU A 8 2.33 4.97 7.32
CA LEU A 8 0.92 5.39 7.35
C LEU A 8 0.44 5.91 6.00
N LEU A 9 1.25 6.70 5.30
CA LEU A 9 0.91 7.20 3.96
C LEU A 9 0.69 6.03 2.98
N PHE A 10 1.61 5.08 2.95
CA PHE A 10 1.48 3.92 2.07
C PHE A 10 0.34 2.98 2.49
N ALA A 11 -0.01 2.92 3.77
CA ALA A 11 -1.17 2.17 4.24
C ALA A 11 -2.47 2.76 3.66
N VAL A 12 -2.65 4.08 3.71
CA VAL A 12 -3.82 4.75 3.13
C VAL A 12 -3.89 4.52 1.62
N ILE A 13 -2.76 4.68 0.92
CA ILE A 13 -2.70 4.44 -0.53
C ILE A 13 -3.01 2.96 -0.85
N GLY A 14 -2.41 2.03 -0.11
CA GLY A 14 -2.62 0.59 -0.28
C GLY A 14 -4.07 0.19 -0.06
N PHE A 15 -4.73 0.77 0.95
CA PHE A 15 -6.16 0.55 1.19
C PHE A 15 -7.00 0.98 0.00
N ILE A 16 -6.83 2.23 -0.46
CA ILE A 16 -7.63 2.80 -1.54
C ILE A 16 -7.42 1.99 -2.82
N MET A 17 -6.16 1.69 -3.16
CA MET A 17 -5.83 0.92 -4.36
C MET A 17 -6.40 -0.49 -4.31
N ALA A 18 -6.24 -1.21 -3.20
CA ALA A 18 -6.76 -2.56 -3.07
C ALA A 18 -8.29 -2.61 -3.06
N ALA A 19 -8.96 -1.63 -2.43
CA ALA A 19 -10.41 -1.51 -2.46
C ALA A 19 -10.92 -1.24 -3.89
N LEU A 20 -10.32 -0.29 -4.63
CA LEU A 20 -10.74 0.02 -6.00
C LEU A 20 -10.50 -1.15 -6.96
N VAL A 21 -9.29 -1.73 -6.92
CA VAL A 21 -8.94 -2.89 -7.75
C VAL A 21 -9.83 -4.09 -7.39
N GLY A 22 -10.03 -4.34 -6.09
CA GLY A 22 -10.89 -5.41 -5.59
C GLY A 22 -12.34 -5.27 -6.04
N TYR A 23 -12.91 -4.07 -5.90
CA TYR A 23 -14.27 -3.78 -6.36
C TYR A 23 -14.41 -4.06 -7.87
N PHE A 24 -13.47 -3.57 -8.67
CA PHE A 24 -13.47 -3.80 -10.11
C PHE A 24 -13.35 -5.28 -10.47
N LEU A 25 -12.41 -6.01 -9.86
CA LEU A 25 -12.21 -7.43 -10.13
C LEU A 25 -13.44 -8.26 -9.74
N ILE A 26 -14.04 -8.02 -8.57
CA ILE A 26 -15.24 -8.75 -8.15
C ILE A 26 -16.41 -8.42 -9.08
N GLY A 27 -16.58 -7.15 -9.47
CA GLY A 27 -17.62 -6.73 -10.41
C GLY A 27 -17.53 -7.42 -11.78
N GLN A 28 -16.31 -7.69 -12.26
CA GLN A 28 -16.09 -8.34 -13.55
C GLN A 28 -16.14 -9.87 -13.49
N PHE A 29 -15.62 -10.47 -12.42
CA PHE A 29 -15.37 -11.91 -12.37
C PHE A 29 -16.26 -12.68 -11.40
N SER A 30 -17.04 -12.01 -10.53
CA SER A 30 -17.91 -12.72 -9.61
C SER A 30 -19.06 -13.42 -10.36
N PRO A 31 -19.29 -14.73 -10.11
CA PRO A 31 -20.40 -15.45 -10.70
C PRO A 31 -21.76 -15.05 -10.08
N ASN A 32 -21.74 -14.32 -8.96
CA ASN A 32 -22.96 -13.88 -8.29
C ASN A 32 -23.77 -12.93 -9.19
N GLN A 33 -25.03 -13.28 -9.45
CA GLN A 33 -25.95 -12.52 -10.32
C GLN A 33 -27.02 -11.74 -9.53
N HIS A 34 -27.14 -11.97 -8.22
CA HIS A 34 -28.23 -11.40 -7.43
C HIS A 34 -27.82 -10.11 -6.72
N ASP A 35 -26.60 -10.04 -6.17
CA ASP A 35 -26.14 -8.93 -5.33
C ASP A 35 -24.64 -8.63 -5.51
N ARG A 36 -24.14 -8.73 -6.74
CA ARG A 36 -22.72 -8.53 -7.07
C ARG A 36 -22.15 -7.21 -6.58
N GLU A 37 -22.91 -6.13 -6.69
CA GLU A 37 -22.45 -4.79 -6.29
C GLU A 37 -22.21 -4.69 -4.78
N ILE A 38 -23.07 -5.34 -3.98
CA ILE A 38 -22.95 -5.40 -2.52
C ILE A 38 -21.76 -6.29 -2.14
N GLU A 39 -21.63 -7.47 -2.76
CA GLU A 39 -20.48 -8.35 -2.57
C GLU A 39 -19.16 -7.61 -2.87
N ALA A 40 -19.09 -6.92 -4.01
CA ALA A 40 -17.93 -6.14 -4.41
C ALA A 40 -17.62 -5.03 -3.40
N ALA A 41 -18.62 -4.27 -2.96
CA ALA A 41 -18.43 -3.19 -1.98
C ALA A 41 -17.95 -3.72 -0.62
N MET A 42 -18.62 -4.74 -0.08
CA MET A 42 -18.30 -5.28 1.24
C MET A 42 -16.94 -5.97 1.26
N THR A 43 -16.67 -6.81 0.28
CA THR A 43 -15.40 -7.56 0.23
C THR A 43 -14.22 -6.63 -0.03
N SER A 44 -14.39 -5.65 -0.91
CA SER A 44 -13.30 -4.71 -1.24
C SER A 44 -12.97 -3.77 -0.08
N ILE A 45 -13.97 -3.25 0.64
CA ILE A 45 -13.76 -2.30 1.75
C ILE A 45 -13.33 -3.00 3.03
N PHE A 46 -13.90 -4.16 3.38
CA PHE A 46 -13.67 -4.81 4.67
C PHE A 46 -12.65 -5.93 4.66
N VAL A 47 -12.22 -6.41 3.48
CA VAL A 47 -11.22 -7.47 3.37
C VAL A 47 -10.01 -6.99 2.56
N LEU A 48 -10.22 -6.64 1.28
CA LEU A 48 -9.10 -6.30 0.38
C LEU A 48 -8.43 -4.98 0.76
N GLY A 49 -9.21 -3.95 1.12
CA GLY A 49 -8.71 -2.67 1.60
C GLY A 49 -7.78 -2.83 2.81
N PRO A 50 -8.21 -3.47 3.92
CA PRO A 50 -7.36 -3.72 5.07
C PRO A 50 -6.09 -4.53 4.75
N LEU A 51 -6.19 -5.55 3.91
CA LEU A 51 -5.02 -6.31 3.44
C LEU A 51 -4.05 -5.41 2.64
N GLY A 52 -4.59 -4.56 1.76
CA GLY A 52 -3.82 -3.55 1.02
C GLY A 52 -3.16 -2.52 1.92
N ALA A 53 -3.83 -2.08 2.99
CA ALA A 53 -3.26 -1.19 3.99
C ALA A 53 -2.08 -1.82 4.72
N VAL A 54 -2.20 -3.08 5.14
CA VAL A 54 -1.11 -3.80 5.80
C VAL A 54 0.09 -3.94 4.86
N ALA A 55 -0.14 -4.39 3.63
CA ALA A 55 0.92 -4.51 2.62
C ALA A 55 1.59 -3.16 2.32
N GLY A 56 0.79 -2.11 2.16
CA GLY A 56 1.25 -0.73 1.97
C GLY A 56 2.08 -0.24 3.15
N PHE A 57 1.60 -0.43 4.38
CA PHE A 57 2.32 -0.02 5.58
C PHE A 57 3.72 -0.66 5.64
N ILE A 58 3.81 -1.97 5.42
CA ILE A 58 5.08 -2.71 5.39
C ILE A 58 6.01 -2.11 4.32
N ALA A 59 5.52 -1.88 3.10
CA ALA A 59 6.30 -1.27 2.03
C ALA A 59 6.79 0.15 2.38
N GLY A 60 5.93 0.96 2.99
CA GLY A 60 6.25 2.33 3.41
C GLY A 60 7.31 2.38 4.51
N VAL A 61 7.23 1.48 5.50
CA VAL A 61 8.26 1.36 6.55
C VAL A 61 9.60 0.93 5.98
N ILE A 62 9.62 -0.05 5.08
CA ILE A 62 10.84 -0.51 4.39
C ILE A 62 11.46 0.64 3.59
N ARG A 63 10.65 1.38 2.83
CA ARG A 63 11.14 2.49 2.00
C ARG A 63 11.64 3.67 2.82
N GLY A 64 10.93 4.05 3.88
CA GLY A 64 11.34 5.12 4.80
C GLY A 64 12.61 4.79 5.60
N GLY A 65 13.09 3.54 5.55
CA GLY A 65 14.28 3.09 6.26
C GLY A 65 15.59 3.22 5.50
N ARG A 66 15.56 3.47 4.17
CA ARG A 66 16.77 3.62 3.35
C ARG A 66 17.49 4.92 3.72
N LYS A 67 18.72 4.84 4.23
CA LYS A 67 19.60 6.02 4.36
C LYS A 67 20.01 6.47 2.95
N PRO A 68 20.09 7.79 2.66
CA PRO A 68 20.76 8.26 1.46
C PRO A 68 22.18 7.67 1.46
N ALA A 69 22.61 7.09 0.35
CA ALA A 69 23.99 6.66 0.20
C ALA A 69 24.86 7.89 0.49
N GLU A 70 25.67 7.80 1.54
CA GLU A 70 26.69 8.77 1.85
C GLU A 70 27.58 8.86 0.62
N SER A 71 27.44 9.96 -0.10
CA SER A 71 28.27 10.25 -1.26
C SER A 71 29.71 10.20 -0.76
N ASP A 72 30.54 9.39 -1.43
CA ASP A 72 32.01 9.25 -1.31
C ASP A 72 32.80 10.60 -1.43
N ALA A 73 32.13 11.75 -1.30
CA ALA A 73 32.69 13.09 -1.40
C ALA A 73 33.47 13.53 -0.14
N ASP A 74 33.38 12.79 0.97
CA ASP A 74 34.17 13.04 2.19
C ASP A 74 35.43 12.14 2.29
N ARG A 75 35.80 11.47 1.18
CA ARG A 75 36.99 10.60 1.12
C ARG A 75 38.24 11.30 0.58
N ASP A 76 38.11 12.53 0.09
CA ASP A 76 39.22 13.35 -0.44
C ASP A 76 39.61 14.51 0.50
N GLY A 77 39.54 14.25 1.81
CA GLY A 77 39.99 15.16 2.87
C GLY A 77 41.39 14.81 3.40
N ARG A 78 42.26 14.20 2.58
CA ARG A 78 43.64 13.92 2.99
C ARG A 78 44.65 14.68 2.11
N VAL A 79 45.35 15.57 2.83
CA VAL A 79 46.66 16.21 2.58
C VAL A 79 46.73 17.29 1.51
#